data_AF-A0AAI8D3K4-F1
#
_entry.id   AF-A0AAI8D3K4-F1
#
_cell.length_a   1.000
_cell.length_b   1.000
_cell.length_c   1.000
_cell.angle_alpha   90.00
_cell.angle_beta   90.00
_cell.angle_gamma   90.00
#
_symmetry.space_group_name_H-M   'P 1'
#
loop_
_entity.id
_entity.type
_entity.pdbx_description
1 polymer ?
#
loop_
_entity_poly.entity_id
_entity_poly.type
_entity_poly.pdbx_seq_one_letter_code
_entity_poly.pdbx_strand_id
1 'polypeptide(L)'
;MGPGLKTPTRDKFARQGYSFLIICLFLLAILLVSGPYKAGTDYSAAQLRQASDYVQALVPDTQIFLYPNGQPTTKIHADATFARAVSESLMRERPGRYRRAWGTEDIAIVAVENFFTADREARLRQLRDLPLPDFLKEGMLVLPESDLGCHAASFQQFGWAVGGYVLVDLGYYREDSKPAIDCVLAGFDAVDGMPLKGNSFDQALLPGADVRLVIVDYVRLCAHKGVSDAQDGLRSRHGISSLPSIGCVRQELSMALSQIPEPSAK
;
A
#
# COMPACT_ATOMS: atom_id res chain seq x y z
N MET A 1 -40.41 -3.99 -63.45
CA MET A 1 -40.09 -3.93 -62.02
C MET A 1 -38.66 -4.43 -61.83
N GLY A 2 -37.70 -3.53 -61.65
CA GLY A 2 -36.33 -3.89 -61.31
C GLY A 2 -35.93 -3.11 -60.06
N PRO A 3 -35.46 -3.74 -58.97
CA PRO A 3 -35.13 -3.04 -57.75
C PRO A 3 -33.83 -2.26 -57.95
N GLY A 4 -33.89 -0.94 -57.85
CA GLY A 4 -32.73 -0.07 -57.90
C GLY A 4 -31.81 -0.37 -56.71
N LEU A 5 -30.60 -0.87 -57.01
CA LEU A 5 -29.51 -0.99 -56.05
C LEU A 5 -29.17 0.41 -55.51
N LYS A 6 -29.64 0.71 -54.30
CA LYS A 6 -29.18 1.88 -53.54
C LYS A 6 -27.74 1.60 -53.07
N THR A 7 -26.77 2.09 -53.83
CA THR A 7 -25.38 2.17 -53.38
C THR A 7 -25.32 2.95 -52.06
N PRO A 8 -24.69 2.41 -51.01
CA PRO A 8 -24.56 3.13 -49.76
C PRO A 8 -23.73 4.39 -50.00
N THR A 9 -24.31 5.55 -49.67
CA THR A 9 -23.63 6.84 -49.76
C THR A 9 -22.40 6.85 -48.85
N ARG A 10 -21.32 7.47 -49.33
CA ARG A 10 -20.00 7.63 -48.69
C ARG A 10 -20.06 7.98 -47.20
N ASP A 11 -21.11 8.69 -46.77
CA ASP A 11 -21.36 9.08 -45.38
C ASP A 11 -21.69 7.92 -44.44
N LYS A 12 -22.32 6.84 -44.93
CA LYS A 12 -22.59 5.63 -44.13
C LYS A 12 -21.31 4.88 -43.81
N PHE A 13 -20.40 4.78 -44.78
CA PHE A 13 -19.08 4.16 -44.59
C PHE A 13 -18.20 5.01 -43.65
N ALA A 14 -18.26 6.34 -43.74
CA ALA A 14 -17.57 7.23 -42.83
C ALA A 14 -18.08 7.07 -41.38
N ARG A 15 -19.40 7.06 -41.14
CA ARG A 15 -19.97 6.83 -39.80
C ARG A 15 -19.58 5.47 -39.20
N GLN A 16 -19.61 4.40 -39.99
CA GLN A 16 -19.17 3.08 -39.53
C GLN A 16 -17.68 3.07 -39.16
N GLY A 17 -16.83 3.71 -39.97
CA GLY A 17 -15.40 3.85 -39.69
C GLY A 17 -15.13 4.60 -38.38
N TYR A 18 -15.84 5.71 -38.14
CA TYR A 18 -15.71 6.47 -36.88
C TYR A 18 -16.19 5.67 -35.67
N SER A 19 -17.32 4.97 -35.75
CA SER A 19 -17.79 4.13 -34.64
C SER A 19 -16.82 2.99 -34.31
N PHE A 20 -16.23 2.35 -35.32
CA PHE A 20 -15.23 1.31 -35.12
C PHE A 20 -13.94 1.86 -34.49
N LEU A 21 -13.47 3.03 -34.96
CA LEU A 21 -12.30 3.70 -34.39
C LEU A 21 -12.52 4.08 -32.91
N ILE A 22 -13.71 4.60 -32.56
CA ILE A 22 -14.06 4.93 -31.17
C ILE A 22 -14.05 3.68 -30.30
N ILE A 23 -14.62 2.57 -30.77
CA ILE A 23 -14.59 1.29 -30.04
C ILE A 23 -13.16 0.79 -29.88
N CYS A 24 -12.34 0.83 -30.92
CA CYS A 24 -10.93 0.44 -30.83
C CYS A 24 -10.14 1.32 -29.85
N LEU A 25 -10.34 2.64 -29.86
CA LEU A 25 -9.68 3.55 -28.92
C LEU A 25 -10.16 3.34 -27.48
N PHE A 26 -11.46 3.05 -27.29
CA PHE A 26 -12.03 2.72 -25.98
C PHE A 26 -11.47 1.38 -25.45
N LEU A 27 -11.39 0.35 -26.28
CA LEU A 27 -10.79 -0.94 -25.92
C LEU A 27 -9.28 -0.82 -25.67
N LEU A 28 -8.56 -0.02 -26.47
CA LEU A 28 -7.15 0.27 -26.25
C LEU A 28 -6.94 1.03 -24.94
N ALA A 29 -7.79 2.02 -24.62
CA ALA A 29 -7.76 2.71 -23.34
C ALA A 29 -8.06 1.76 -22.17
N ILE A 30 -9.04 0.86 -22.31
CA ILE A 30 -9.28 -0.20 -21.31
C ILE A 30 -8.04 -1.08 -21.17
N LEU A 31 -7.46 -1.59 -22.25
CA LEU A 31 -6.29 -2.48 -22.19
C LEU A 31 -5.04 -1.77 -21.60
N LEU A 32 -4.84 -0.49 -21.91
CA LEU A 32 -3.74 0.31 -21.38
C LEU A 32 -3.91 0.65 -19.89
N VAL A 33 -5.15 0.82 -19.43
CA VAL A 33 -5.46 1.09 -18.01
C VAL A 33 -5.60 -0.20 -17.18
N SER A 34 -5.87 -1.35 -17.83
CA SER A 34 -6.08 -2.66 -17.21
C SER A 34 -4.89 -3.61 -17.35
N GLY A 35 -3.71 -3.11 -17.69
CA GLY A 35 -2.50 -3.93 -17.72
C GLY A 35 -2.30 -4.64 -16.38
N PRO A 36 -1.89 -5.92 -16.36
CA PRO A 36 -1.64 -6.61 -15.11
C PRO A 36 -0.59 -5.82 -14.32
N TYR A 37 -0.88 -5.55 -13.05
CA TYR A 37 0.12 -4.97 -12.15
C TYR A 37 1.38 -5.82 -12.22
N LYS A 38 2.54 -5.16 -12.31
CA LYS A 38 3.85 -5.81 -12.30
C LYS A 38 4.59 -5.34 -11.08
N ALA A 39 5.15 -6.28 -10.33
CA ALA A 39 6.14 -5.96 -9.31
C ALA A 39 7.38 -5.31 -9.97
N GLY A 40 8.13 -4.52 -9.20
CA GLY A 40 9.42 -4.00 -9.66
C GLY A 40 10.34 -5.12 -10.17
N THR A 41 11.06 -4.84 -11.26
CA THR A 41 11.95 -5.83 -11.92
C THR A 41 13.40 -5.73 -11.46
N ASP A 42 13.75 -4.68 -10.72
CA ASP A 42 15.15 -4.32 -10.46
C ASP A 42 15.64 -4.80 -9.08
N TYR A 43 14.92 -5.76 -8.48
CA TYR A 43 15.25 -6.30 -7.17
C TYR A 43 16.43 -7.28 -7.25
N SER A 44 17.41 -7.09 -6.38
CA SER A 44 18.55 -8.02 -6.27
C SER A 44 18.12 -9.38 -5.73
N ALA A 45 18.90 -10.43 -6.04
CA ALA A 45 18.69 -11.77 -5.49
C ALA A 45 18.69 -11.79 -3.95
N ALA A 46 19.53 -10.95 -3.33
CA ALA A 46 19.60 -10.84 -1.86
C ALA A 46 18.29 -10.28 -1.28
N GLN A 47 17.73 -9.24 -1.89
CA GLN A 47 16.46 -8.65 -1.45
C GLN A 47 15.30 -9.62 -1.62
N LEU A 48 15.21 -10.29 -2.77
CA LEU A 48 14.17 -11.28 -3.02
C LEU A 48 14.27 -12.48 -2.07
N ARG A 49 15.49 -12.89 -1.71
CA ARG A 49 15.70 -13.98 -0.75
C ARG A 49 15.25 -13.59 0.65
N GLN A 50 15.67 -12.41 1.13
CA GLN A 50 15.21 -11.90 2.43
C GLN A 50 13.69 -11.68 2.47
N ALA A 51 13.10 -11.20 1.37
CA ALA A 51 11.65 -11.07 1.24
C ALA A 51 10.96 -12.44 1.34
N SER A 52 11.46 -13.43 0.60
CA SER A 52 10.97 -14.81 0.64
C SER A 52 11.08 -15.39 2.05
N ASP A 53 12.24 -15.27 2.70
CA ASP A 53 12.48 -15.79 4.06
C ASP A 53 11.52 -15.17 5.07
N TYR A 54 11.31 -13.85 5.00
CA TYR A 54 10.34 -13.16 5.85
C TYR A 54 8.92 -13.69 5.64
N VAL A 55 8.45 -13.78 4.38
CA VAL A 55 7.08 -14.22 4.07
C VAL A 55 6.87 -15.70 4.41
N GLN A 56 7.89 -16.54 4.28
CA GLN A 56 7.85 -17.95 4.70
C GLN A 56 7.71 -18.10 6.21
N ALA A 57 8.31 -17.20 7.00
CA ALA A 57 8.20 -17.19 8.45
C ALA A 57 6.85 -16.67 8.98
N LEU A 58 5.95 -16.19 8.11
CA LEU A 58 4.60 -15.80 8.50
C LEU A 58 3.70 -17.01 8.74
N VAL A 59 2.70 -16.82 9.60
CA VAL A 59 1.65 -17.82 9.81
C VAL A 59 0.72 -17.86 8.58
N PRO A 60 0.18 -19.04 8.19
CA PRO A 60 -0.66 -19.15 6.98
C PRO A 60 -1.93 -18.28 6.99
N ASP A 61 -2.42 -17.92 8.19
CA ASP A 61 -3.60 -17.10 8.42
C ASP A 61 -3.29 -15.60 8.58
N THR A 62 -2.06 -15.15 8.26
CA THR A 62 -1.73 -13.72 8.22
C THR A 62 -2.64 -13.00 7.21
N GLN A 63 -3.43 -12.06 7.71
CA GLN A 63 -4.37 -11.30 6.89
C GLN A 63 -3.71 -10.00 6.42
N ILE A 64 -3.79 -9.74 5.12
CA ILE A 64 -3.31 -8.50 4.52
C ILE A 64 -4.51 -7.70 4.05
N PHE A 65 -4.80 -6.58 4.70
CA PHE A 65 -5.90 -5.72 4.30
C PHE A 65 -5.40 -4.65 3.35
N LEU A 66 -5.99 -4.57 2.17
CA LEU A 66 -5.66 -3.57 1.16
C LEU A 66 -6.78 -2.54 0.99
N TYR A 67 -6.41 -1.40 0.41
CA TYR A 67 -7.35 -0.37 -0.02
C TYR A 67 -8.02 -0.76 -1.34
N PRO A 68 -9.33 -0.48 -1.53
CA PRO A 68 -10.08 -0.85 -2.73
C PRO A 68 -9.46 -0.40 -4.06
N ASN A 69 -8.80 0.76 -4.07
CA ASN A 69 -8.15 1.34 -5.25
C ASN A 69 -6.60 1.26 -5.20
N GLY A 70 -6.02 0.72 -4.12
CA GLY A 70 -4.57 0.65 -3.89
C GLY A 70 -3.86 2.01 -3.75
N GLN A 71 -4.61 3.09 -3.52
CA GLN A 71 -4.14 4.48 -3.53
C GLN A 71 -4.72 5.29 -2.36
N PRO A 72 -4.29 5.00 -1.11
CA PRO A 72 -4.66 5.82 0.03
C PRO A 72 -4.05 7.23 -0.07
N THR A 73 -4.74 8.23 0.47
CA THR A 73 -4.17 9.54 0.76
C THR A 73 -3.37 9.53 2.05
N THR A 74 -2.30 10.30 2.09
CA THR A 74 -1.46 10.44 3.29
C THR A 74 -1.48 11.87 3.79
N LYS A 75 -1.83 12.06 5.05
CA LYS A 75 -1.81 13.34 5.75
C LYS A 75 -0.76 13.29 6.84
N ILE A 76 0.10 14.31 6.91
CA ILE A 76 1.20 14.37 7.88
C ILE A 76 0.89 15.48 8.89
N HIS A 77 0.78 15.11 10.15
CA HIS A 77 0.50 15.95 11.31
C HIS A 77 1.75 15.98 12.19
N ALA A 78 2.66 16.89 11.87
CA ALA A 78 3.93 17.09 12.56
C ALA A 78 4.38 18.55 12.41
N ASP A 79 5.47 18.94 13.06
CA ASP A 79 6.12 20.22 12.77
C ASP A 79 6.58 20.28 11.30
N ALA A 80 6.74 21.50 10.77
CA ALA A 80 7.03 21.72 9.35
C ALA A 80 8.34 21.07 8.88
N THR A 81 9.35 20.98 9.76
CA THR A 81 10.66 20.40 9.42
C THR A 81 10.54 18.89 9.31
N PHE A 82 9.96 18.24 10.31
CA PHE A 82 9.76 16.79 10.30
C PHE A 82 8.78 16.37 9.20
N ALA A 83 7.68 17.10 9.02
CA ALA A 83 6.70 16.82 7.97
C ALA A 83 7.33 16.88 6.56
N ARG A 84 8.22 17.85 6.31
CA ARG A 84 8.96 17.95 5.05
C ARG A 84 9.89 16.74 4.88
N ALA A 85 10.68 16.40 5.89
CA ALA A 85 11.63 15.28 5.82
C ALA A 85 10.91 13.94 5.59
N VAL A 86 9.84 13.67 6.33
CA VAL A 86 8.97 12.50 6.13
C VAL A 86 8.46 12.45 4.70
N SER A 87 7.93 13.57 4.21
CA SER A 87 7.37 13.56 2.86
C SER A 87 8.42 13.38 1.78
N GLU A 88 9.61 13.95 1.92
CA GLU A 88 10.71 13.76 0.98
C GLU A 88 11.15 12.29 0.97
N SER A 89 11.28 11.66 2.14
CA SER A 89 11.59 10.23 2.25
C SER A 89 10.50 9.35 1.64
N LEU A 90 9.22 9.62 1.90
CA LEU A 90 8.11 8.86 1.28
C LEU A 90 8.09 9.01 -0.25
N MET A 91 8.31 10.22 -0.77
CA MET A 91 8.38 10.45 -2.23
C MET A 91 9.55 9.70 -2.87
N ARG A 92 10.71 9.70 -2.21
CA ARG A 92 11.93 9.04 -2.70
C ARG A 92 11.83 7.52 -2.62
N GLU A 93 11.33 6.99 -1.51
CA GLU A 93 11.45 5.58 -1.16
C GLU A 93 10.19 4.77 -1.45
N ARG A 94 9.03 5.44 -1.58
CA ARG A 94 7.74 4.82 -1.93
C ARG A 94 7.09 5.54 -3.13
N PRO A 95 7.83 5.72 -4.25
CA PRO A 95 7.31 6.44 -5.41
C PRO A 95 6.03 5.78 -5.94
N GLY A 96 5.04 6.59 -6.30
CA GLY A 96 3.76 6.11 -6.84
C GLY A 96 2.78 5.53 -5.81
N ARG A 97 3.25 5.16 -4.60
CA ARG A 97 2.41 4.71 -3.48
C ARG A 97 2.01 5.87 -2.57
N TYR A 98 2.92 6.80 -2.31
CA TYR A 98 2.62 8.01 -1.55
C TYR A 98 1.80 9.01 -2.38
N ARG A 99 0.64 9.44 -1.86
CA ARG A 99 -0.25 10.44 -2.48
C ARG A 99 -0.73 11.45 -1.45
N ARG A 100 -0.62 12.75 -1.75
CA ARG A 100 -1.00 13.84 -0.80
C ARG A 100 -2.45 14.31 -0.88
N ALA A 101 -3.15 14.15 -2.02
CA ALA A 101 -4.41 14.90 -2.22
C ALA A 101 -5.50 14.20 -3.07
N TRP A 102 -5.31 12.95 -3.53
CA TRP A 102 -6.19 12.30 -4.51
C TRP A 102 -6.50 10.84 -4.14
N GLY A 103 -7.08 10.62 -2.95
CA GLY A 103 -7.42 9.32 -2.39
C GLY A 103 -8.73 9.39 -1.62
N THR A 104 -9.40 8.25 -1.47
CA THR A 104 -10.69 8.12 -0.77
C THR A 104 -10.53 7.66 0.67
N GLU A 105 -9.43 6.98 0.97
CA GLU A 105 -9.07 6.43 2.28
C GLU A 105 -7.82 7.13 2.82
N ASP A 106 -7.77 7.40 4.13
CA ASP A 106 -6.73 8.25 4.75
C ASP A 106 -5.75 7.46 5.62
N ILE A 107 -4.45 7.62 5.36
CA ILE A 107 -3.34 7.30 6.27
C ILE A 107 -2.90 8.57 6.97
N ALA A 108 -3.09 8.64 8.28
CA ALA A 108 -2.62 9.75 9.10
C ALA A 108 -1.25 9.45 9.71
N ILE A 109 -0.22 10.21 9.35
CA ILE A 109 1.07 10.18 10.04
C ILE A 109 1.04 11.28 11.11
N VAL A 110 1.10 10.89 12.38
CA VAL A 110 1.03 11.80 13.52
C VAL A 110 2.36 11.72 14.27
N ALA A 111 3.07 12.83 14.36
CA ALA A 111 4.32 12.92 15.12
C ALA A 111 4.15 13.95 16.24
N VAL A 112 4.30 13.49 17.48
CA VAL A 112 4.13 14.30 18.69
C VAL A 112 5.17 13.87 19.72
N GLU A 113 5.41 14.68 20.76
CA GLU A 113 6.40 14.34 21.78
C GLU A 113 5.81 13.58 22.97
N ASN A 114 6.50 12.53 23.42
CA ASN A 114 6.23 11.76 24.64
C ASN A 114 4.81 11.17 24.67
N PHE A 115 4.23 10.79 23.54
CA PHE A 115 2.86 10.25 23.49
C PHE A 115 2.73 8.96 24.29
N PHE A 116 3.65 8.02 24.09
CA PHE A 116 3.50 6.68 24.67
C PHE A 116 3.79 6.66 26.17
N THR A 117 4.51 7.64 26.69
CA THR A 117 4.80 7.81 28.13
C THR A 117 3.88 8.83 28.81
N ALA A 118 3.11 9.61 28.04
CA ALA A 118 2.15 10.57 28.57
C ALA A 118 0.88 9.89 29.09
N ASP A 119 0.27 10.50 30.10
CA ASP A 119 -1.06 10.13 30.58
C ASP A 119 -2.17 10.43 29.54
N ARG A 120 -3.36 9.90 29.79
CA ARG A 120 -4.51 10.05 28.89
C ARG A 120 -4.91 11.52 28.64
N GLU A 121 -4.80 12.39 29.64
CA GLU A 121 -5.21 13.80 29.51
C GLU A 121 -4.23 14.58 28.63
N ALA A 122 -2.92 14.33 28.77
CA ALA A 122 -1.88 14.86 27.92
C ALA A 122 -2.06 14.36 26.47
N ARG A 123 -2.29 13.06 26.25
CA ARG A 123 -2.58 12.51 24.90
C ARG A 123 -3.82 13.14 24.27
N LEU A 124 -4.90 13.31 25.06
CA LEU A 124 -6.11 14.00 24.60
C LEU A 124 -5.81 15.43 24.13
N ARG A 125 -5.02 16.18 24.89
CA ARG A 125 -4.61 17.55 24.52
C ARG A 125 -3.79 17.57 23.23
N GLN A 126 -2.87 16.62 23.05
CA GLN A 126 -2.05 16.51 21.84
C GLN A 126 -2.88 16.23 20.59
N LEU A 127 -3.95 15.42 20.70
CA LEU A 127 -4.79 15.04 19.57
C LEU A 127 -5.97 16.00 19.32
N ARG A 128 -6.35 16.81 20.31
CA ARG A 128 -7.57 17.64 20.28
C ARG A 128 -7.67 18.47 19.02
N ASP A 129 -6.60 19.21 18.72
CA ASP A 129 -6.59 20.23 17.67
C ASP A 129 -6.15 19.66 16.30
N LEU A 130 -5.85 18.36 16.22
CA LEU A 130 -5.52 17.71 14.95
C LEU A 130 -6.80 17.43 14.15
N PRO A 131 -6.84 17.75 12.83
CA PRO A 131 -7.99 17.50 11.96
C PRO A 131 -8.04 16.03 11.53
N LEU A 132 -8.13 15.14 12.51
CA LEU A 132 -8.24 13.69 12.37
C LEU A 132 -9.68 13.25 12.66
N PRO A 133 -10.21 12.24 11.94
CA PRO A 133 -11.44 11.57 12.35
C PRO A 133 -11.38 11.05 13.80
N ASP A 134 -12.50 11.11 14.51
CA ASP A 134 -12.55 10.73 15.93
C ASP A 134 -12.14 9.28 16.17
N PHE A 135 -12.51 8.36 15.28
CA PHE A 135 -12.11 6.95 15.40
C PHE A 135 -10.58 6.74 15.35
N LEU A 136 -9.83 7.57 14.61
CA LEU A 136 -8.36 7.53 14.62
C LEU A 136 -7.81 8.01 15.97
N LYS A 137 -8.39 9.10 16.50
CA LYS A 137 -8.01 9.63 17.81
C LYS A 137 -8.28 8.61 18.92
N GLU A 138 -9.46 7.99 18.90
CA GLU A 138 -9.83 6.93 19.85
C GLU A 138 -8.87 5.74 19.77
N GLY A 139 -8.52 5.28 18.57
CA GLY A 139 -7.52 4.22 18.36
C GLY A 139 -6.15 4.56 18.97
N MET A 140 -5.68 5.80 18.82
CA MET A 140 -4.43 6.25 19.44
C MET A 140 -4.53 6.36 20.97
N LEU A 141 -5.68 6.77 21.50
CA LEU A 141 -5.88 6.98 22.94
C LEU A 141 -6.00 5.68 23.75
N VAL A 142 -6.39 4.57 23.11
CA VAL A 142 -6.47 3.25 23.78
C VAL A 142 -5.13 2.51 23.81
N LEU A 143 -4.10 3.04 23.16
CA LEU A 143 -2.76 2.44 23.21
C LEU A 143 -2.25 2.40 24.66
N PRO A 144 -1.59 1.32 25.10
CA PRO A 144 -1.04 1.26 26.44
C PRO A 144 0.09 2.30 26.62
N GLU A 145 0.42 2.62 27.87
CA GLU A 145 1.69 3.25 28.17
C GLU A 145 2.82 2.28 27.80
N SER A 146 3.83 2.77 27.09
CA SER A 146 4.94 1.95 26.62
C SER A 146 6.17 2.80 26.32
N ASP A 147 7.34 2.17 26.34
CA ASP A 147 8.59 2.78 25.88
C ASP A 147 8.79 2.55 24.37
N LEU A 148 7.72 2.51 23.60
CA LEU A 148 7.78 2.42 22.15
C LEU A 148 7.94 3.82 21.54
N GLY A 149 8.75 3.96 20.51
CA GLY A 149 8.86 5.19 19.73
C GLY A 149 7.82 5.28 18.60
N CYS A 150 7.17 4.17 18.26
CA CYS A 150 6.43 4.02 17.01
C CYS A 150 5.25 3.06 17.16
N HIS A 151 4.12 3.38 16.54
CA HIS A 151 3.00 2.47 16.38
C HIS A 151 2.31 2.70 15.03
N ALA A 152 1.78 1.65 14.41
CA ALA A 152 0.98 1.77 13.21
C ALA A 152 -0.18 0.79 13.23
N ALA A 153 -1.34 1.24 12.74
CA ALA A 153 -2.54 0.43 12.68
C ALA A 153 -3.40 0.81 11.46
N SER A 154 -4.04 -0.18 10.85
CA SER A 154 -5.05 0.01 9.81
C SER A 154 -6.44 -0.31 10.34
N PHE A 155 -7.44 0.40 9.86
CA PHE A 155 -8.85 0.18 10.19
C PHE A 155 -9.52 -0.54 9.05
N GLN A 156 -10.40 -1.46 9.41
CA GLN A 156 -11.01 -2.38 8.47
C GLN A 156 -12.53 -2.21 8.48
N GLN A 157 -13.13 -2.25 7.29
CA GLN A 157 -14.57 -2.30 7.13
C GLN A 157 -14.92 -3.20 5.96
N PHE A 158 -15.79 -4.19 6.18
CA PHE A 158 -16.23 -5.14 5.16
C PHE A 158 -15.07 -5.81 4.39
N GLY A 159 -14.01 -6.18 5.11
CA GLY A 159 -12.82 -6.83 4.54
C GLY A 159 -11.81 -5.89 3.87
N TRP A 160 -12.09 -4.58 3.78
CA TRP A 160 -11.19 -3.60 3.18
C TRP A 160 -10.50 -2.73 4.23
N ALA A 161 -9.28 -2.31 3.94
CA ALA A 161 -8.69 -1.18 4.66
C ALA A 161 -9.45 0.10 4.29
N VAL A 162 -9.92 0.84 5.30
CA VAL A 162 -10.65 2.12 5.12
C VAL A 162 -9.89 3.33 5.65
N GLY A 163 -8.77 3.09 6.33
CA GLY A 163 -7.88 4.13 6.83
C GLY A 163 -6.80 3.51 7.69
N GLY A 164 -5.95 4.35 8.26
CA GLY A 164 -4.92 3.93 9.19
C GLY A 164 -4.17 5.10 9.76
N TYR A 165 -3.32 4.82 10.74
CA TYR A 165 -2.39 5.81 11.24
C TYR A 165 -1.00 5.23 11.48
N VAL A 166 -0.02 6.12 11.44
CA VAL A 166 1.34 5.91 11.94
C VAL A 166 1.57 6.97 13.00
N LEU A 167 1.81 6.54 14.23
CA LEU A 167 2.04 7.40 15.38
C LEU A 167 3.52 7.31 15.76
N VAL A 168 4.17 8.46 15.83
CA VAL A 168 5.60 8.60 16.12
C VAL A 168 5.78 9.47 17.34
N ASP A 169 6.57 8.98 18.28
CA ASP A 169 6.99 9.73 19.44
C ASP A 169 8.35 10.39 19.18
N LEU A 170 8.33 11.69 18.93
CA LEU A 170 9.53 12.48 18.69
C LEU A 170 10.40 12.61 19.95
N GLY A 171 9.83 12.44 21.14
CA GLY A 171 10.53 12.40 22.41
C GLY A 171 11.46 11.20 22.53
N TYR A 172 11.03 10.06 21.99
CA TYR A 172 11.82 8.82 21.95
C TYR A 172 13.04 8.93 21.01
N TYR A 173 12.91 9.68 19.91
CA TYR A 173 13.95 9.82 18.87
C TYR A 173 14.72 11.16 18.94
N ARG A 174 14.79 11.80 20.11
CA ARG A 174 15.34 13.16 20.28
C ARG A 174 16.76 13.38 19.75
N GLU A 175 17.58 12.34 19.75
CA GLU A 175 18.99 12.42 19.37
C GLU A 175 19.22 12.36 17.84
N ASP A 176 18.32 11.68 17.11
CA ASP A 176 18.42 11.51 15.66
C ASP A 176 17.02 11.33 15.04
N SER A 177 16.68 12.16 14.07
CA SER A 177 15.41 12.09 13.35
C SER A 177 15.34 10.95 12.34
N LYS A 178 16.48 10.37 11.95
CA LYS A 178 16.52 9.26 10.98
C LYS A 178 15.78 8.02 11.49
N PRO A 179 16.00 7.51 12.72
CA PRO A 179 15.18 6.46 13.32
C PRO A 179 13.68 6.75 13.32
N ALA A 180 13.27 8.01 13.56
CA ALA A 180 11.86 8.41 13.51
C ALA A 180 11.29 8.31 12.09
N ILE A 181 12.06 8.75 11.08
CA ILE A 181 11.70 8.62 9.66
C ILE A 181 11.61 7.15 9.26
N ASP A 182 12.56 6.31 9.69
CA ASP A 182 12.55 4.87 9.42
C ASP A 182 11.32 4.19 10.03
N CYS A 183 10.91 4.63 11.23
CA CYS A 183 9.63 4.25 11.85
C CYS A 183 8.45 4.65 10.96
N VAL A 184 8.43 5.89 10.45
CA VAL A 184 7.33 6.34 9.56
C VAL A 184 7.25 5.47 8.31
N LEU A 185 8.38 5.17 7.68
CA LEU A 185 8.41 4.34 6.47
C LEU A 185 7.93 2.91 6.76
N ALA A 186 8.36 2.32 7.88
CA ALA A 186 7.92 1.00 8.30
C ALA A 186 6.42 0.97 8.64
N GLY A 187 5.93 1.97 9.37
CA GLY A 187 4.51 2.11 9.69
C GLY A 187 3.65 2.36 8.45
N PHE A 188 4.14 3.16 7.50
CA PHE A 188 3.47 3.38 6.22
C PHE A 188 3.34 2.08 5.43
N ASP A 189 4.42 1.28 5.36
CA ASP A 189 4.37 -0.03 4.71
C ASP A 189 3.36 -0.97 5.39
N ALA A 190 3.34 -1.00 6.73
CA ALA A 190 2.40 -1.78 7.54
C ALA A 190 0.93 -1.42 7.22
N VAL A 191 0.63 -0.13 7.18
CA VAL A 191 -0.72 0.36 6.88
C VAL A 191 -1.08 0.16 5.40
N ASP A 192 -0.11 0.24 4.50
CA ASP A 192 -0.30 0.04 3.05
C ASP A 192 -0.06 -1.41 2.58
N GLY A 193 -0.37 -2.38 3.45
CA GLY A 193 -0.51 -3.79 3.06
C GLY A 193 0.70 -4.68 3.27
N MET A 194 1.70 -4.27 4.05
CA MET A 194 2.77 -5.16 4.46
C MET A 194 2.23 -6.22 5.45
N PRO A 195 2.48 -7.52 5.22
CA PRO A 195 2.09 -8.55 6.18
C PRO A 195 2.92 -8.47 7.46
N LEU A 196 2.25 -8.54 8.60
CA LEU A 196 2.85 -8.40 9.93
C LEU A 196 2.86 -9.73 10.68
N LYS A 197 3.96 -10.04 11.35
CA LYS A 197 4.02 -11.18 12.27
C LYS A 197 3.02 -10.95 13.42
N GLY A 198 2.12 -11.91 13.65
CA GLY A 198 1.08 -11.79 14.68
C GLY A 198 -0.01 -10.75 14.37
N ASN A 199 -0.10 -10.23 13.12
CA ASN A 199 -1.05 -9.19 12.71
C ASN A 199 -0.94 -7.87 13.50
N SER A 200 0.19 -7.65 14.18
CA SER A 200 0.46 -6.44 14.97
C SER A 200 1.74 -5.76 14.50
N PHE A 201 1.78 -4.43 14.53
CA PHE A 201 2.97 -3.68 14.18
C PHE A 201 4.04 -3.79 15.27
N ASP A 202 5.21 -4.31 14.90
CA ASP A 202 6.44 -4.26 15.67
C ASP A 202 7.59 -3.98 14.70
N GLN A 203 8.17 -2.78 14.79
CA GLN A 203 9.23 -2.34 13.89
C GLN A 203 10.46 -3.25 13.95
N ALA A 204 10.79 -3.83 15.11
CA ALA A 204 11.98 -4.67 15.29
C ALA A 204 11.86 -6.02 14.57
N LEU A 205 10.64 -6.46 14.26
CA LEU A 205 10.37 -7.70 13.56
C LEU A 205 10.31 -7.53 12.03
N LEU A 206 10.29 -6.30 11.54
CA LEU A 206 10.21 -6.00 10.12
C LEU A 206 11.58 -6.04 9.45
N PRO A 207 11.67 -6.46 8.18
CA PRO A 207 12.92 -6.43 7.44
C PRO A 207 13.30 -4.99 7.04
N GLY A 208 14.48 -4.84 6.45
CA GLY A 208 14.98 -3.56 5.93
C GLY A 208 14.03 -2.87 4.95
N ALA A 209 14.15 -1.55 4.82
CA ALA A 209 13.21 -0.71 4.07
C ALA A 209 13.09 -1.10 2.59
N ASP A 210 14.18 -1.56 1.99
CA ASP A 210 14.24 -2.04 0.62
C ASP A 210 13.56 -3.41 0.46
N VAL A 211 13.75 -4.32 1.41
CA VAL A 211 13.08 -5.64 1.43
C VAL A 211 11.58 -5.50 1.67
N ARG A 212 11.14 -4.59 2.54
CA ARG A 212 9.70 -4.30 2.72
C ARG A 212 9.05 -3.84 1.42
N LEU A 213 9.74 -3.03 0.62
CA LEU A 213 9.22 -2.58 -0.67
C LEU A 213 8.98 -3.77 -1.62
N VAL A 214 9.93 -4.71 -1.69
CA VAL A 214 9.75 -5.97 -2.43
C VAL A 214 8.50 -6.69 -1.97
N ILE A 215 8.35 -6.91 -0.66
CA ILE A 215 7.23 -7.68 -0.12
C ILE A 215 5.90 -7.03 -0.50
N VAL A 216 5.76 -5.71 -0.32
CA VAL A 216 4.50 -5.03 -0.64
C VAL A 216 4.22 -5.05 -2.15
N ASP A 217 5.22 -4.93 -3.01
CA ASP A 217 5.03 -5.06 -4.46
C ASP A 217 4.46 -6.45 -4.83
N TYR A 218 4.99 -7.52 -4.23
CA TYR A 218 4.51 -8.87 -4.48
C TYR A 218 3.12 -9.14 -3.87
N VAL A 219 2.80 -8.52 -2.74
CA VAL A 219 1.43 -8.48 -2.20
C VAL A 219 0.48 -7.84 -3.20
N ARG A 220 0.82 -6.68 -3.75
CA ARG A 220 -0.01 -5.97 -4.74
C ARG A 220 -0.16 -6.78 -6.03
N LEU A 221 0.91 -7.41 -6.50
CA LEU A 221 0.85 -8.35 -7.63
C LEU A 221 -0.17 -9.46 -7.40
N CYS A 222 -0.12 -10.12 -6.25
CA CYS A 222 -1.08 -11.17 -5.89
C CYS A 222 -2.51 -10.65 -5.73
N ALA A 223 -2.68 -9.45 -5.18
CA ALA A 223 -3.98 -8.81 -5.08
C ALA A 223 -4.60 -8.54 -6.45
N HIS A 224 -3.81 -8.07 -7.42
CA HIS A 224 -4.26 -7.85 -8.80
C HIS A 224 -4.51 -9.15 -9.57
N LYS A 225 -3.77 -10.22 -9.27
CA LYS A 225 -4.08 -11.58 -9.77
C LYS A 225 -5.42 -12.09 -9.23
N GLY A 226 -5.89 -11.55 -8.10
CA GLY A 226 -7.16 -11.91 -7.48
C GLY A 226 -7.11 -13.21 -6.68
N VAL A 227 -5.91 -13.70 -6.35
CA VAL A 227 -5.74 -14.90 -5.53
C VAL A 227 -5.95 -14.50 -4.07
N SER A 228 -6.88 -15.15 -3.38
CA SER A 228 -7.25 -14.85 -1.99
C SER A 228 -7.30 -16.13 -1.16
N ASP A 229 -6.86 -16.04 0.10
CA ASP A 229 -7.02 -17.11 1.09
C ASP A 229 -8.38 -17.02 1.81
N ALA A 230 -9.17 -15.97 1.55
CA ALA A 230 -10.50 -15.80 2.14
C ALA A 230 -11.57 -16.60 1.37
N GLN A 231 -12.54 -17.17 2.10
CA GLN A 231 -13.63 -17.99 1.56
C GLN A 231 -14.45 -17.28 0.47
N ASP A 232 -14.71 -15.99 0.67
CA ASP A 232 -15.36 -15.12 -0.31
C ASP A 232 -14.33 -14.10 -0.79
N GLY A 233 -13.64 -14.40 -1.89
CA GLY A 233 -12.63 -13.52 -2.48
C GLY A 233 -13.23 -12.16 -2.90
N LEU A 234 -13.27 -11.21 -1.97
CA LEU A 234 -13.78 -9.87 -2.21
C LEU A 234 -12.82 -9.11 -3.12
N ARG A 235 -13.28 -8.81 -4.34
CA ARG A 235 -12.54 -7.99 -5.31
C ARG A 235 -13.20 -6.63 -5.49
N SER A 236 -12.38 -5.59 -5.57
CA SER A 236 -12.85 -4.25 -5.90
C SER A 236 -13.15 -4.13 -7.39
N ARG A 237 -13.84 -3.04 -7.77
CA ARG A 237 -14.02 -2.65 -9.18
C ARG A 237 -12.70 -2.43 -9.95
N HIS A 238 -11.58 -2.29 -9.22
CA HIS A 238 -10.24 -2.14 -9.78
C HIS A 238 -9.51 -3.50 -9.95
N GLY A 239 -10.21 -4.61 -9.71
CA GLY A 239 -9.64 -5.96 -9.83
C GLY A 239 -8.69 -6.34 -8.69
N ILE A 240 -8.60 -5.54 -7.64
CA ILE A 240 -7.76 -5.78 -6.47
C ILE A 240 -8.51 -6.73 -5.52
N SER A 241 -7.86 -7.75 -4.99
CA SER A 241 -8.37 -8.54 -3.86
C SER A 241 -8.13 -7.80 -2.55
N SER A 242 -9.13 -7.77 -1.68
CA SER A 242 -9.02 -7.16 -0.34
C SER A 242 -8.09 -7.91 0.62
N LEU A 243 -7.97 -9.23 0.41
CA LEU A 243 -7.20 -10.18 1.21
C LEU A 243 -6.37 -11.06 0.25
N PRO A 244 -5.27 -10.56 -0.32
CA PRO A 244 -4.41 -11.38 -1.17
C PRO A 244 -3.82 -12.56 -0.42
N SER A 245 -3.67 -13.68 -1.13
CA SER A 245 -3.11 -14.91 -0.57
C SER A 245 -1.63 -14.76 -0.22
N ILE A 246 -1.24 -15.11 1.00
CA ILE A 246 0.17 -15.22 1.39
C ILE A 246 0.86 -16.33 0.61
N GLY A 247 0.13 -17.41 0.30
CA GLY A 247 0.60 -18.50 -0.56
C GLY A 247 1.00 -18.00 -1.95
N CYS A 248 0.19 -17.13 -2.56
CA CYS A 248 0.55 -16.47 -3.81
C CYS A 248 1.84 -15.66 -3.68
N VAL A 249 1.97 -14.84 -2.63
CA VAL A 249 3.17 -14.00 -2.43
C VAL A 249 4.43 -14.86 -2.36
N ARG A 250 4.39 -15.98 -1.62
CA ARG A 250 5.49 -16.95 -1.54
C ARG A 250 5.85 -17.52 -2.91
N GLN A 251 4.85 -17.95 -3.68
CA GLN A 251 5.06 -18.54 -4.99
C GLN A 251 5.71 -17.55 -5.95
N GLU A 252 5.20 -16.32 -6.01
CA GLU A 252 5.70 -15.29 -6.93
C GLU A 252 7.13 -14.86 -6.58
N LEU A 253 7.46 -14.71 -5.29
CA LEU A 253 8.83 -14.44 -4.85
C LEU A 253 9.78 -15.59 -5.21
N SER A 254 9.35 -16.84 -5.05
CA SER A 254 10.14 -18.02 -5.43
C SER A 254 10.38 -18.07 -6.94
N MET A 255 9.36 -17.77 -7.75
CA MET A 255 9.49 -17.68 -9.20
C MET A 255 10.48 -16.59 -9.62
N ALA A 256 10.39 -15.40 -9.02
CA ALA A 256 11.30 -14.30 -9.31
C ALA A 256 12.76 -14.65 -8.96
N LEU A 257 12.98 -15.32 -7.82
CA LEU A 257 14.30 -15.82 -7.44
C LEU A 257 14.86 -16.81 -8.46
N SER A 258 14.03 -17.73 -8.98
CA SER A 258 14.48 -18.74 -9.94
C SER A 258 14.88 -18.17 -11.31
N GLN A 259 14.46 -16.94 -11.62
CA GLN A 259 14.73 -16.26 -12.88
C GLN A 259 16.02 -15.43 -12.85
N ILE A 260 16.62 -15.21 -11.68
CA ILE A 260 17.89 -14.49 -11.59
C ILE A 260 19.02 -15.45 -11.95
N PRO A 261 19.80 -15.17 -13.02
CA PRO A 261 20.94 -16.01 -13.37
C PRO A 261 21.90 -16.09 -12.18
N GLU A 262 22.32 -17.29 -11.79
CA GLU A 262 23.38 -17.44 -10.80
C GLU A 262 24.64 -16.72 -11.32
N PRO A 263 25.36 -15.97 -10.47
CA PRO A 263 26.61 -15.37 -10.88
C PRO A 263 27.56 -16.49 -11.28
N SER A 264 27.91 -16.52 -12.58
CA SER A 264 28.91 -17.44 -13.12
C SER A 264 30.16 -17.34 -12.25
N ALA A 265 30.51 -18.44 -11.58
CA ALA A 265 31.75 -18.54 -10.83
C ALA A 265 32.92 -18.13 -11.72
N LYS A 266 33.70 -17.15 -11.25
CA LYS A 266 35.00 -16.77 -11.81
C LYS A 266 36.06 -17.04 -10.76
#